data_AF-A0A7S3FYY2-F1
#
_entry.id   AF-A0A7S3FYY2-F1
#
_cell.length_a   1.000
_cell.length_b   1.000
_cell.length_c   1.000
_cell.angle_alpha   90.00
_cell.angle_beta   90.00
_cell.angle_gamma   90.00
#
_symmetry.space_group_name_H-M   'P 1'
#
loop_
_entity.id
_entity.type
_entity.pdbx_description
1 polymer ?
#
loop_
_entity_poly.entity_id
_entity_poly.type
_entity_poly.pdbx_seq_one_letter_code
_entity_poly.pdbx_strand_id
1 'polypeptide(L)'
;DFVETTEVLQGEVMGYVNQLAEITHSMVDRYGGSTNKNIGEAFLLVWKFFDPEEVMEQALVEAYSNEGLCRENRIIADMALMSLLKIIAKINKYEHVLRYNRHEELNRRIPGFRVRMGFGLHHGWAIEGAIGSYFKI
;
A
#
# COMPACT_ATOMS: atom_id res chain seq x y z
N ASP A 1 -4.51 -2.63 17.24
CA ASP A 1 -5.61 -2.51 16.26
C ASP A 1 -5.65 -1.07 15.74
N PHE A 2 -5.97 -0.82 14.45
CA PHE A 2 -6.07 0.55 13.92
C PHE A 2 -7.19 1.32 14.63
N VAL A 3 -8.32 0.68 14.91
CA VAL A 3 -9.45 1.30 15.61
C VAL A 3 -9.01 1.81 16.99
N GLU A 4 -8.44 0.94 17.83
CA GLU A 4 -7.91 1.31 19.14
C GLU A 4 -6.85 2.42 19.06
N THR A 5 -6.01 2.40 18.03
CA THR A 5 -4.98 3.43 17.81
C THR A 5 -5.63 4.79 17.56
N THR A 6 -6.69 4.83 16.74
CA THR A 6 -7.40 6.08 16.43
C THR A 6 -8.19 6.63 17.62
N GLU A 7 -8.76 5.75 18.45
CA GLU A 7 -9.45 6.16 19.68
C GLU A 7 -8.51 6.84 20.68
N VAL A 8 -7.27 6.36 20.80
CA VAL A 8 -6.26 6.93 21.70
C VAL A 8 -5.72 8.25 21.15
N LEU A 9 -5.37 8.29 19.86
CA LEU A 9 -4.72 9.47 19.26
C LEU A 9 -5.69 10.64 19.06
N GLN A 10 -6.99 10.38 18.88
CA GLN A 10 -8.02 11.41 18.68
C GLN A 10 -7.61 12.48 17.65
N GLY A 11 -7.32 13.71 18.09
CA GLY A 11 -6.89 14.80 17.21
C GLY A 11 -5.55 14.57 16.51
N GLU A 12 -4.70 13.69 17.03
CA GLU A 12 -3.38 13.37 16.48
C GLU A 12 -3.43 12.31 15.36
N VAL A 13 -4.59 11.70 15.11
CA VAL A 13 -4.77 10.65 14.09
C VAL A 13 -4.35 11.14 12.71
N MET A 14 -4.67 12.39 12.37
CA MET A 14 -4.30 12.96 11.07
C MET A 14 -2.78 13.00 10.87
N GLY A 15 -2.03 13.38 11.91
CA GLY A 15 -0.56 13.38 11.86
C GLY A 15 0.01 11.98 11.70
N TYR A 16 -0.55 11.01 12.42
CA TYR A 16 -0.17 9.60 12.33
C TYR A 16 -0.40 9.03 10.93
N VAL A 17 -1.62 9.19 10.39
CA VAL A 17 -1.99 8.68 9.06
C VAL A 17 -1.19 9.38 7.96
N ASN A 18 -1.02 10.70 8.03
CA ASN A 18 -0.29 11.44 7.00
C ASN A 18 1.18 11.05 6.92
N GLN A 19 1.85 10.76 8.03
CA GLN A 19 3.23 10.31 8.04
C GLN A 19 3.39 8.92 7.40
N LEU A 20 2.44 8.01 7.66
CA LEU A 20 2.42 6.70 7.01
C LEU A 20 2.07 6.80 5.53
N ALA A 21 1.13 7.70 5.18
CA ALA A 21 0.74 7.97 3.81
C ALA A 21 1.91 8.56 3.01
N GLU A 22 2.66 9.51 3.59
CA GLU A 22 3.83 10.11 2.96
C GLU A 22 4.86 9.04 2.57
N ILE A 23 5.23 8.15 3.49
CA ILE A 23 6.16 7.05 3.22
C ILE A 23 5.62 6.13 2.13
N THR A 24 4.35 5.73 2.26
CA THR A 24 3.70 4.79 1.35
C THR A 24 3.61 5.36 -0.06
N HIS A 25 3.03 6.55 -0.20
CA HIS A 25 2.84 7.22 -1.48
C HIS A 25 4.18 7.55 -2.15
N SER A 26 5.17 8.03 -1.38
CA SER A 26 6.50 8.34 -1.92
C SER A 26 7.21 7.11 -2.48
N MET A 27 7.05 5.94 -1.85
CA MET A 27 7.64 4.71 -2.38
C MET A 27 6.88 4.23 -3.61
N VAL A 28 5.56 4.23 -3.57
CA VAL A 28 4.72 3.79 -4.69
C VAL A 28 5.02 4.60 -5.94
N ASP A 29 5.00 5.94 -5.83
CA ASP A 29 5.33 6.85 -6.93
C ASP A 29 6.75 6.60 -7.46
N ARG A 30 7.75 6.51 -6.57
CA ARG A 30 9.15 6.27 -6.94
C ARG A 30 9.37 4.94 -7.67
N TYR A 31 8.56 3.93 -7.38
CA TYR A 31 8.64 2.60 -7.99
C TYR A 31 7.53 2.40 -9.05
N GLY A 32 7.03 3.48 -9.66
CA GLY A 32 6.19 3.42 -10.86
C GLY A 32 4.75 2.96 -10.63
N GLY A 33 4.27 3.04 -9.39
CA GLY A 33 2.88 2.77 -9.04
C GLY A 33 2.07 4.04 -8.85
N SER A 34 0.76 3.87 -8.79
CA SER A 34 -0.22 4.92 -8.54
C SER A 34 -0.95 4.66 -7.22
N THR A 35 -1.11 5.69 -6.42
CA THR A 35 -1.92 5.66 -5.20
C THR A 35 -3.36 6.00 -5.56
N ASN A 36 -4.29 5.05 -5.42
CA ASN A 36 -5.66 5.20 -5.92
C ASN A 36 -6.61 5.82 -4.87
N LYS A 37 -6.70 5.22 -3.68
CA LYS A 37 -7.65 5.64 -2.65
C LYS A 37 -7.14 5.36 -1.24
N ASN A 38 -7.40 6.30 -0.33
CA ASN A 38 -7.37 6.05 1.11
C ASN A 38 -8.74 5.51 1.54
N ILE A 39 -8.80 4.26 2.00
CA ILE A 39 -10.03 3.57 2.40
C ILE A 39 -10.18 3.61 3.94
N GLY A 40 -9.60 4.63 4.58
CA GLY A 40 -9.64 4.81 6.02
C GLY A 40 -8.53 4.04 6.72
N GLU A 41 -8.62 2.72 6.75
CA GLU A 41 -7.64 1.84 7.41
C GLU A 41 -6.58 1.24 6.47
N ALA A 42 -6.75 1.43 5.16
CA ALA A 42 -5.87 0.86 4.14
C ALA A 42 -5.62 1.82 2.97
N PHE A 43 -4.45 1.69 2.36
CA PHE A 43 -4.10 2.35 1.09
C PHE A 43 -4.25 1.35 -0.05
N LEU A 44 -4.99 1.74 -1.10
CA LEU A 44 -5.05 0.99 -2.34
C LEU A 44 -4.01 1.52 -3.33
N LEU A 45 -3.08 0.64 -3.72
CA LEU A 45 -1.91 0.93 -4.55
C LEU A 45 -2.00 0.08 -5.82
N VAL A 46 -1.69 0.66 -6.97
CA VAL A 46 -1.86 0.00 -8.27
C VAL A 46 -0.62 0.17 -9.14
N TRP A 47 -0.21 -0.90 -9.81
CA TRP A 47 0.77 -0.88 -10.89
C TRP A 47 0.09 -1.40 -12.14
N LYS A 48 0.30 -0.72 -13.27
CA LYS A 48 -0.24 -1.13 -14.57
C LYS A 48 0.86 -1.82 -15.35
N PHE A 49 0.56 -3.02 -15.85
CA PHE A 49 1.42 -3.70 -16.80
C PHE A 49 1.54 -2.90 -18.09
N PHE A 50 2.71 -2.97 -18.71
CA PHE A 50 3.00 -2.35 -20.00
C PHE A 50 2.18 -3.00 -21.11
N ASP A 51 2.15 -4.33 -21.12
CA ASP A 51 1.29 -5.14 -22.00
C ASP A 51 0.37 -6.02 -21.12
N PRO A 52 -0.88 -5.60 -20.84
CA PRO A 52 -1.80 -6.36 -20.00
C PRO A 52 -2.28 -7.68 -20.64
N GLU A 53 -2.29 -7.79 -21.97
CA GLU A 53 -2.78 -8.98 -22.67
C GLU A 53 -1.80 -10.14 -22.49
N GLU A 54 -0.50 -9.85 -22.51
CA GLU A 54 0.56 -10.82 -22.28
C GLU A 54 0.46 -11.49 -20.89
N VAL A 55 0.18 -10.69 -19.85
CA VAL A 55 -0.01 -11.19 -18.49
C VAL A 55 -1.32 -11.99 -18.37
N MET A 56 -2.32 -11.65 -19.17
CA MET A 56 -3.59 -12.38 -19.22
C MET A 56 -3.42 -13.77 -19.83
N GLU A 57 -2.70 -13.90 -20.93
CA GLU A 57 -2.43 -15.20 -21.55
C GLU A 57 -1.69 -16.14 -20.60
N GLN A 58 -0.71 -15.61 -19.85
CA GLN A 58 0.01 -16.37 -18.82
C GLN A 58 -0.89 -16.82 -17.67
N ALA A 59 -1.86 -15.99 -17.25
CA ALA A 59 -2.77 -16.33 -16.16
C ALA A 59 -3.72 -17.50 -16.48
N LEU A 60 -3.88 -17.86 -17.76
CA LEU A 60 -4.66 -19.01 -18.20
C LEU A 60 -3.88 -20.33 -18.15
N VAL A 61 -2.55 -20.27 -18.00
CA VAL A 61 -1.68 -21.43 -17.91
C VAL A 61 -1.49 -21.80 -16.44
N GLU A 62 -1.69 -23.07 -16.07
CA GLU A 62 -1.59 -23.53 -14.67
C GLU A 62 -0.16 -23.45 -14.08
N ALA A 63 0.85 -23.27 -14.94
CA ALA A 63 2.25 -23.16 -14.55
C ALA A 63 2.69 -21.70 -14.54
N TYR A 64 3.09 -21.18 -13.38
CA TYR A 64 3.71 -19.87 -13.26
C TYR A 64 5.07 -19.84 -13.97
N SER A 65 5.15 -19.14 -15.09
CA SER A 65 6.38 -18.96 -15.86
C SER A 65 6.58 -17.50 -16.24
N ASN A 66 7.85 -17.12 -16.43
CA ASN A 66 8.23 -15.84 -17.02
C ASN A 66 8.48 -15.95 -18.53
N GLU A 67 8.32 -17.15 -19.11
CA GLU A 67 8.45 -17.38 -20.54
C GLU A 67 7.33 -16.65 -21.29
N GLY A 68 7.70 -15.87 -22.31
CA GLY A 68 6.73 -15.07 -23.05
C GLY A 68 6.25 -13.82 -22.31
N LEU A 69 6.86 -13.44 -21.18
CA LEU A 69 6.67 -12.11 -20.57
C LEU A 69 7.77 -11.13 -21.01
N CYS A 70 7.36 -9.94 -21.42
CA CYS A 70 8.24 -8.87 -21.83
C CYS A 70 9.03 -8.37 -20.62
N ARG A 71 10.16 -7.71 -20.91
CA ARG A 71 11.05 -7.23 -19.86
C ARG A 71 10.36 -6.18 -18.99
N GLU A 72 9.56 -5.33 -19.60
CA GLU A 72 8.83 -4.23 -18.98
C GLU A 72 7.83 -4.75 -17.94
N ASN A 73 7.02 -5.75 -18.26
CA ASN A 73 6.06 -6.36 -17.33
C ASN A 73 6.73 -7.02 -16.13
N ARG A 74 7.83 -7.75 -16.36
CA ARG A 74 8.63 -8.34 -15.26
C ARG A 74 9.20 -7.26 -14.34
N ILE A 75 9.73 -6.18 -14.92
CA ILE A 75 10.22 -5.03 -14.15
C ILE A 75 9.09 -4.40 -13.33
N ILE A 76 7.89 -4.24 -13.88
CA ILE A 76 6.75 -3.66 -13.15
C ILE A 76 6.37 -4.51 -11.93
N ALA A 77 6.34 -5.83 -12.08
CA ALA A 77 6.11 -6.75 -10.96
C ALA A 77 7.21 -6.64 -9.88
N ASP A 78 8.48 -6.61 -10.30
CA ASP A 78 9.62 -6.42 -9.40
C ASP A 78 9.55 -5.08 -8.65
N MET A 79 9.17 -4.00 -9.35
CA MET A 79 9.05 -2.66 -8.78
C MET A 79 7.91 -2.57 -7.77
N ALA A 80 6.78 -3.25 -8.03
CA ALA A 80 5.68 -3.35 -7.07
C ALA A 80 6.15 -4.00 -5.75
N LEU A 81 6.81 -5.15 -5.84
CA LEU A 81 7.36 -5.84 -4.67
C LEU A 81 8.43 -4.98 -3.96
N MET A 82 9.34 -4.38 -4.71
CA MET A 82 10.40 -3.53 -4.16
C MET A 82 9.83 -2.32 -3.42
N SER A 83 8.76 -1.72 -3.92
CA SER A 83 8.04 -0.65 -3.23
C SER A 83 7.57 -1.09 -1.84
N LEU A 84 6.91 -2.25 -1.74
CA LEU A 84 6.42 -2.79 -0.47
C LEU A 84 7.57 -3.05 0.52
N LEU A 85 8.66 -3.65 0.05
CA LEU A 85 9.84 -3.88 0.88
C LEU A 85 10.43 -2.57 1.41
N LYS A 86 10.45 -1.51 0.59
CA LYS A 86 10.93 -0.19 0.99
C LYS A 86 10.00 0.49 1.98
N ILE A 87 8.70 0.33 1.86
CA ILE A 87 7.73 0.81 2.85
C ILE A 87 7.98 0.12 4.19
N ILE A 88 8.04 -1.22 4.21
CA ILE A 88 8.33 -2.01 5.41
C ILE A 88 9.63 -1.54 6.08
N ALA A 89 10.70 -1.38 5.31
CA ALA A 89 11.98 -0.92 5.85
C ALA A 89 11.89 0.50 6.44
N LYS A 90 11.15 1.41 5.81
CA LYS A 90 11.04 2.81 6.24
C LYS A 90 10.17 2.97 7.48
N ILE A 91 9.01 2.31 7.56
CA ILE A 91 8.15 2.39 8.75
C ILE A 91 8.85 1.83 10.00
N ASN A 92 9.81 0.91 9.83
CA ASN A 92 10.62 0.35 10.90
C ASN A 92 11.92 1.10 11.19
N LYS A 93 12.22 2.19 10.46
CA LYS A 93 13.49 2.95 10.59
C LYS A 93 13.28 4.43 10.88
N TYR A 94 12.22 5.04 10.35
CA TYR A 94 12.03 6.48 10.41
C TYR A 94 11.60 6.92 11.81
N GLU A 95 12.36 7.83 12.40
CA GLU A 95 12.18 8.24 13.80
C GLU A 95 10.80 8.85 14.09
N HIS A 96 10.26 9.63 13.15
CA HIS A 96 8.92 10.21 13.29
C HIS A 96 7.80 9.16 13.29
N VAL A 97 8.05 7.96 12.75
CA VAL A 97 7.14 6.80 12.88
C VAL A 97 7.43 6.04 14.18
N LEU A 98 8.70 5.78 14.46
CA LEU A 98 9.10 5.01 15.64
C LEU A 98 8.74 5.69 16.97
N ARG A 99 8.59 7.02 17.00
CA ARG A 99 8.13 7.74 18.20
C ARG A 99 6.76 7.26 18.71
N TYR A 100 5.86 6.82 17.82
CA TYR A 100 4.55 6.30 18.23
C TYR A 100 4.68 5.02 19.06
N ASN A 101 5.72 4.21 18.84
CA ASN A 101 6.00 3.01 19.64
C ASN A 101 6.31 3.33 21.11
N ARG A 102 6.72 4.57 21.40
CA ARG A 102 7.05 5.05 22.76
C ARG A 102 5.99 5.98 23.33
N HIS A 103 4.85 6.13 22.65
CA HIS A 103 3.77 6.99 23.10
C HIS A 103 3.09 6.37 24.33
N GLU A 104 3.05 7.11 25.44
CA GLU A 104 2.61 6.61 26.74
C GLU A 104 1.16 6.12 26.71
N GLU A 105 0.23 6.94 26.20
CA GLU A 105 -1.20 6.57 26.12
C GLU A 105 -1.46 5.36 25.22
N LEU A 106 -0.76 5.28 24.07
CA LEU A 106 -0.85 4.11 23.19
C LEU A 106 -0.35 2.85 23.89
N ASN A 107 0.75 2.92 24.63
CA ASN A 107 1.25 1.77 25.39
C ASN A 107 0.39 1.43 26.60
N ARG A 108 -0.28 2.42 27.21
CA ARG A 108 -1.24 2.20 28.31
C ARG A 108 -2.47 1.43 27.82
N ARG A 109 -2.98 1.77 26.63
CA ARG A 109 -4.15 1.12 26.03
C ARG A 109 -3.81 -0.18 25.29
N ILE A 110 -2.66 -0.21 24.62
CA ILE A 110 -2.17 -1.31 23.78
C ILE A 110 -0.74 -1.66 24.24
N PRO A 111 -0.56 -2.52 25.26
CA PRO A 111 0.76 -2.85 25.78
C PRO A 111 1.72 -3.36 24.71
N GLY A 112 2.90 -2.74 24.61
CA GLY A 112 3.90 -3.07 23.59
C GLY A 112 3.54 -2.56 22.20
N PHE A 113 2.82 -1.43 22.12
CA PHE A 113 2.40 -0.83 20.87
C PHE A 113 3.58 -0.67 19.89
N ARG A 114 3.35 -1.13 18.66
CA ARG A 114 4.26 -0.91 17.53
C ARG A 114 3.44 -0.56 16.30
N VAL A 115 3.89 0.46 15.57
CA VAL A 115 3.42 0.75 14.23
C VAL A 115 3.69 -0.46 13.34
N ARG A 116 2.62 -1.03 12.80
CA ARG A 116 2.66 -2.19 11.90
C ARG A 116 1.68 -1.93 10.77
N MET A 117 2.02 -2.45 9.60
CA MET A 117 1.17 -2.38 8.42
C MET A 117 1.11 -3.76 7.78
N GLY A 118 -0.09 -4.20 7.44
CA GLY A 118 -0.32 -5.40 6.64
C GLY A 118 -0.21 -5.09 5.16
N PHE A 119 0.27 -6.05 4.37
CA PHE A 119 0.44 -5.91 2.93
C PHE A 119 -0.20 -7.09 2.21
N GLY A 120 -0.97 -6.79 1.18
CA GLY A 120 -1.44 -7.76 0.19
C GLY A 120 -0.97 -7.31 -1.19
N LEU A 121 -0.42 -8.25 -1.96
CA LEU A 121 -0.02 -8.02 -3.35
C LEU A 121 -0.70 -9.06 -4.23
N HIS A 122 -1.41 -8.59 -5.24
CA HIS A 122 -2.17 -9.41 -6.17
C HIS A 122 -2.04 -8.81 -7.58
N HIS A 123 -2.02 -9.68 -8.58
CA HIS A 123 -2.12 -9.28 -9.98
C HIS A 123 -3.39 -9.90 -10.58
N GLY A 124 -4.11 -9.12 -11.38
CA GLY A 124 -5.35 -9.58 -11.99
C GLY A 124 -6.06 -8.45 -12.72
N TRP A 125 -7.22 -8.76 -13.26
CA TRP A 125 -8.01 -7.80 -14.03
C TRP A 125 -8.73 -6.82 -13.11
N ALA A 126 -8.75 -5.55 -13.51
CA ALA A 126 -9.47 -4.49 -12.80
C ALA A 126 -10.10 -3.54 -13.80
N ILE A 127 -11.29 -3.04 -13.48
CA ILE A 127 -11.94 -1.97 -14.23
C ILE A 127 -11.60 -0.66 -13.54
N GLU A 128 -10.97 0.25 -14.28
CA GLU A 128 -10.68 1.60 -13.82
C GLU A 128 -11.49 2.61 -14.61
N GLY A 129 -12.15 3.53 -13.90
CA GLY A 129 -12.94 4.58 -14.50
C GLY A 129 -13.65 5.41 -13.43
N ALA A 130 -14.18 6.55 -13.84
CA ALA A 130 -15.01 7.36 -12.96
C ALA A 130 -16.32 6.61 -12.66
N ILE A 131 -16.55 6.31 -11.38
CA ILE A 131 -17.81 5.75 -10.90
C ILE A 131 -18.57 6.87 -10.18
N GLY A 132 -19.73 7.23 -10.73
CA GLY A 132 -20.59 8.26 -10.18
C GLY A 132 -21.71 8.63 -11.16
N SER A 133 -22.72 9.34 -10.66
CA SER A 133 -23.79 9.94 -11.46
C SER A 133 -23.60 11.45 -11.56
N TYR A 134 -24.11 12.05 -12.64
CA TYR A 134 -24.14 13.52 -12.79
C TYR A 134 -24.91 14.22 -11.67
N PHE A 135 -25.84 13.51 -11.02
CA PHE A 135 -26.63 14.01 -9.91
C PHE A 135 -26.28 13.24 -8.64
N LYS A 136 -26.03 13.98 -7.56
CA LYS A 136 -25.95 13.41 -6.22
C LYS A 136 -27.38 13.21 -5.73
N ILE A 137 -27.79 11.96 -5.50
CA ILE A 137 -29.07 11.63 -4.86
C ILE A 137 -28.94 11.88 -3.36
#